data_AF-A0A3D1PE65-F1
#
_entry.id   AF-A0A3D1PE65-F1
#
_cell.length_a   1.000
_cell.length_b   1.000
_cell.length_c   1.000
_cell.angle_alpha   90.00
_cell.angle_beta   90.00
_cell.angle_gamma   90.00
#
_symmetry.space_group_name_H-M   'P 1'
#
loop_
_entity.id
_entity.type
_entity.pdbx_description
1 polymer ?
#
loop_
_entity_poly.entity_id
_entity_poly.type
_entity_poly.pdbx_seq_one_letter_code
_entity_poly.pdbx_strand_id
1 'polypeptide(L)'
;MVGKGDRNSTTVAAIIATSSVILFACSSLRHALFQSGAFDLGIFDQAVYLISSGDPPISSLLGFHILGDHAALIFYPLALLYKIYPDVHWLLAVQAIALASGALLTWMLARQARLKTQQQSAIAYVYLLYPLIFNLNLFDFHPEVIALPALLLAILAARAGKIAWFCLAIAIVLACKAVLA
;
A
#
# COMPACT_ATOMS: atom_id res chain seq x y z
N MET A 1 -26.47 24.62 1.77
CA MET A 1 -26.22 23.90 0.50
C MET A 1 -24.82 23.30 0.58
N VAL A 2 -24.69 22.04 1.01
CA VAL A 2 -23.40 21.33 0.97
C VAL A 2 -23.07 21.10 -0.50
N GLY A 3 -21.97 21.67 -0.98
CA GLY A 3 -21.59 21.65 -2.38
C GLY A 3 -21.48 20.22 -2.89
N LYS A 4 -21.93 19.98 -4.12
CA LYS A 4 -21.87 18.67 -4.82
C LYS A 4 -20.44 18.07 -4.83
N GLY A 5 -19.41 18.89 -4.61
CA GLY A 5 -18.02 18.49 -4.42
C GLY A 5 -17.71 17.79 -3.09
N ASP A 6 -18.29 18.23 -1.97
CA ASP A 6 -18.02 17.66 -0.64
C ASP A 6 -18.66 16.28 -0.49
N ARG A 7 -19.89 16.12 -0.97
CA ARG A 7 -20.62 14.84 -0.90
C ARG A 7 -19.92 13.72 -1.65
N ASN A 8 -19.26 14.01 -2.77
CA ASN A 8 -18.50 12.99 -3.50
C ASN A 8 -17.20 12.63 -2.81
N SER A 9 -16.53 13.60 -2.18
CA SER A 9 -15.31 13.34 -1.43
C SER A 9 -15.58 12.42 -0.22
N THR A 10 -16.68 12.65 0.50
CA THR A 10 -17.09 11.77 1.61
C THR A 10 -17.45 10.37 1.14
N THR A 11 -18.11 10.24 -0.02
CA THR A 11 -18.43 8.92 -0.60
C THR A 11 -17.17 8.16 -0.98
N VAL A 12 -16.20 8.81 -1.63
CA VAL A 12 -14.92 8.17 -1.99
C VAL A 12 -14.15 7.74 -0.75
N ALA A 13 -14.09 8.58 0.29
CA ALA A 13 -13.48 8.22 1.56
C ALA A 13 -14.15 7.00 2.22
N ALA A 14 -15.48 6.95 2.22
CA ALA A 14 -16.23 5.80 2.75
C ALA A 14 -15.96 4.52 1.96
N ILE A 15 -15.85 4.61 0.63
CA ILE A 15 -15.49 3.47 -0.23
C ILE A 15 -14.10 2.96 0.12
N ILE A 16 -13.11 3.86 0.24
CA ILE A 16 -11.73 3.47 0.58
C ILE A 16 -11.69 2.78 1.93
N ALA A 17 -12.31 3.38 2.96
CA ALA A 17 -12.36 2.78 4.30
C ALA A 17 -13.02 1.40 4.28
N THR A 18 -14.15 1.26 3.59
CA THR A 18 -14.86 -0.02 3.44
C THR A 18 -13.99 -1.04 2.72
N SER A 19 -13.37 -0.66 1.61
CA SER A 19 -12.47 -1.53 0.84
C SER A 19 -11.24 -1.94 1.65
N SER A 20 -10.60 -1.03 2.39
CA SER A 20 -9.49 -1.36 3.28
C SER A 20 -9.90 -2.40 4.32
N VAL A 21 -11.06 -2.25 4.95
CA VAL A 21 -11.57 -3.21 5.95
C VAL A 21 -11.84 -4.57 5.31
N ILE A 22 -12.50 -4.62 4.14
CA ILE A 22 -12.78 -5.89 3.44
C ILE A 22 -11.48 -6.58 3.05
N LEU A 23 -10.56 -5.85 2.42
CA LEU A 23 -9.27 -6.38 1.98
C LEU A 23 -8.46 -6.91 3.17
N PHE A 24 -8.38 -6.15 4.26
CA PHE A 24 -7.71 -6.56 5.49
C PHE A 24 -8.35 -7.80 6.12
N ALA A 25 -9.69 -7.85 6.18
CA ALA A 25 -10.39 -9.01 6.72
C ALA A 25 -10.13 -10.27 5.89
N CYS A 26 -10.10 -10.16 4.55
CA CYS A 26 -9.82 -11.28 3.67
C CYS A 26 -8.39 -11.80 3.82
N SER A 27 -7.38 -10.93 3.85
CA SER A 27 -5.99 -11.34 4.03
C SER A 27 -5.73 -11.90 5.43
N SER A 28 -6.34 -11.32 6.46
CA SER A 28 -6.29 -11.84 7.84
C SER A 28 -6.95 -13.21 7.97
N LEU A 29 -8.11 -13.42 7.31
CA LEU A 29 -8.77 -14.73 7.30
C LEU A 29 -7.91 -15.78 6.59
N ARG A 30 -7.29 -15.44 5.46
CA ARG A 30 -6.35 -16.34 4.76
C ARG A 30 -5.18 -16.71 5.68
N HIS A 31 -4.61 -15.76 6.40
CA HIS A 31 -3.54 -16.00 7.37
C HIS A 31 -4.02 -16.92 8.51
N ALA A 32 -5.19 -16.65 9.10
CA ALA A 32 -5.79 -17.46 10.17
C ALA A 32 -6.14 -18.89 9.75
N LEU A 33 -6.38 -19.12 8.45
CA LEU A 33 -6.58 -20.44 7.85
C LEU A 33 -5.25 -21.12 7.47
N PHE A 34 -4.11 -20.59 7.91
CA PHE A 34 -2.76 -21.09 7.60
C PHE A 34 -2.47 -21.17 6.11
N GLN A 35 -3.03 -20.25 5.32
CA GLN A 35 -2.84 -20.17 3.87
C GLN A 35 -1.84 -19.08 3.45
N SER A 36 -1.18 -18.41 4.40
CA SER A 36 -0.06 -17.50 4.14
C SER A 36 1.29 -18.24 4.10
N GLY A 37 2.20 -17.80 3.25
CA GLY A 37 3.51 -18.41 3.05
C GLY A 37 4.62 -17.84 3.93
N ALA A 38 5.60 -18.67 4.25
CA ALA A 38 6.77 -18.26 5.01
C ALA A 38 7.79 -17.48 4.15
N PHE A 39 7.88 -17.78 2.85
CA PHE A 39 8.87 -17.16 1.96
C PHE A 39 8.60 -15.69 1.64
N ASP A 40 7.35 -15.26 1.68
CA ASP A 40 7.02 -13.85 1.50
C ASP A 40 6.67 -13.24 2.87
N LEU A 41 5.51 -13.58 3.42
CA LEU A 41 5.02 -12.96 4.66
C LEU A 41 5.96 -13.20 5.84
N GLY A 42 6.45 -14.42 6.01
CA GLY A 42 7.33 -14.78 7.14
C GLY A 42 8.70 -14.08 7.10
N ILE A 43 9.30 -13.96 5.91
CA ILE A 43 10.58 -13.23 5.74
C ILE A 43 10.40 -11.76 6.12
N PHE A 44 9.34 -11.12 5.65
CA PHE A 44 9.12 -9.70 5.90
C PHE A 44 8.67 -9.41 7.33
N ASP A 45 7.81 -10.26 7.91
CA ASP A 45 7.41 -10.18 9.32
C ASP A 45 8.62 -10.25 10.26
N GLN A 46 9.49 -11.25 10.05
CA GLN A 46 10.73 -11.39 10.81
C GLN A 46 11.66 -10.18 10.63
N ALA A 47 11.83 -9.72 9.40
CA ALA A 47 12.70 -8.57 9.13
C ALA A 47 12.22 -7.31 9.87
N VAL A 48 10.92 -7.00 9.79
CA VAL A 48 10.30 -5.85 10.46
C VAL A 48 10.40 -5.99 11.97
N TYR A 49 10.20 -7.19 12.51
CA TYR A 49 10.39 -7.48 13.94
C TYR A 49 11.83 -7.22 14.41
N LEU A 50 12.83 -7.72 13.69
CA LEU A 50 14.25 -7.53 14.04
C LEU A 50 14.65 -6.04 13.98
N ILE A 51 14.24 -5.33 12.92
CA ILE A 51 14.44 -3.86 12.85
C ILE A 51 13.80 -3.17 14.05
N SER A 52 12.58 -3.57 14.42
CA SER A 52 11.88 -2.99 15.56
C SER A 52 12.56 -3.30 16.89
N SER A 53 13.31 -4.40 17.00
CA SER A 53 14.07 -4.74 18.21
C SER A 53 15.46 -4.10 18.26
N GLY A 54 15.92 -3.52 17.14
CA GLY A 54 17.27 -3.00 16.99
C GLY A 54 18.30 -4.07 16.64
N ASP A 55 17.85 -5.26 16.29
CA ASP A 55 18.69 -6.38 15.88
C ASP A 55 18.98 -6.33 14.37
N PRO A 56 20.09 -6.94 13.91
CA PRO A 56 20.35 -7.09 12.48
C PRO A 56 19.22 -7.90 11.82
N PRO A 57 18.50 -7.37 10.81
CA PRO A 57 17.39 -8.06 10.15
C PRO A 57 17.91 -9.08 9.13
N ILE A 58 18.59 -10.11 9.62
CA ILE A 58 19.06 -11.25 8.87
C ILE A 58 17.95 -12.29 8.87
N SER A 59 17.43 -12.61 7.69
CA SER A 59 16.36 -13.60 7.57
C SER A 59 16.89 -15.00 7.88
N SER A 60 16.15 -15.75 8.72
CA SER A 60 16.47 -17.15 8.99
C SER A 60 16.20 -18.08 7.80
N LEU A 61 15.41 -17.63 6.82
CA LEU A 61 15.09 -18.38 5.60
C LEU A 61 16.05 -18.04 4.45
N LEU A 62 16.43 -16.77 4.31
CA LEU A 62 17.36 -16.33 3.25
C LEU A 62 18.83 -16.44 3.66
N GLY A 63 19.14 -16.34 4.95
CA GLY A 63 20.51 -16.35 5.47
C GLY A 63 21.29 -15.04 5.26
N PHE A 64 20.63 -13.97 4.81
CA PHE A 64 21.24 -12.66 4.61
C PHE A 64 20.34 -11.52 5.10
N HIS A 65 20.93 -10.31 5.22
CA HIS A 65 20.23 -9.11 5.67
C HIS A 65 19.15 -8.69 4.67
N ILE A 66 17.96 -8.28 5.13
CA ILE A 66 16.83 -7.92 4.26
C ILE A 66 17.14 -6.82 3.21
N LEU A 67 18.16 -5.98 3.41
CA LEU A 67 18.57 -4.99 2.42
C LEU A 67 19.31 -5.61 1.23
N GLY A 68 19.86 -6.82 1.39
CA GLY A 68 20.33 -7.64 0.29
C GLY A 68 19.19 -8.14 -0.61
N ASP A 69 17.95 -8.16 -0.11
CA ASP A 69 16.74 -8.40 -0.90
C ASP A 69 16.27 -7.09 -1.55
N HIS A 70 16.99 -6.66 -2.59
CA HIS A 70 16.65 -5.52 -3.43
C HIS A 70 16.49 -4.17 -2.70
N ALA A 71 17.27 -3.93 -1.64
CA ALA A 71 17.33 -2.67 -0.91
C ALA A 71 15.96 -2.11 -0.46
N ALA A 72 15.07 -2.99 0.02
CA ALA A 72 13.73 -2.62 0.51
C ALA A 72 13.77 -1.81 1.82
N LEU A 73 14.18 -0.55 1.74
CA LEU A 73 14.26 0.40 2.85
C LEU A 73 12.90 0.69 3.52
N ILE A 74 11.79 0.39 2.85
CA ILE A 74 10.44 0.61 3.38
C ILE A 74 10.17 -0.19 4.67
N PHE A 75 10.92 -1.25 4.95
CA PHE A 75 10.76 -2.02 6.19
C PHE A 75 11.11 -1.21 7.45
N TYR A 76 11.98 -0.20 7.37
CA TYR A 76 12.37 0.63 8.51
C TYR A 76 11.21 1.47 9.07
N PRO A 77 10.46 2.26 8.26
CA PRO A 77 9.27 2.93 8.77
C PRO A 77 8.18 1.93 9.19
N LEU A 78 8.04 0.77 8.54
CA LEU A 78 7.07 -0.26 8.96
C LEU A 78 7.38 -0.83 10.35
N ALA A 79 8.66 -0.94 10.72
CA ALA A 79 9.09 -1.41 12.04
C ALA A 79 8.62 -0.51 13.20
N LEU A 80 8.25 0.74 12.92
CA LEU A 80 7.64 1.62 13.94
C LEU A 80 6.27 1.10 14.40
N LEU A 81 5.55 0.36 13.56
CA LEU A 81 4.29 -0.28 13.97
C LEU A 81 4.55 -1.43 14.95
N TYR A 82 5.64 -2.17 14.76
CA TYR A 82 6.01 -3.30 15.62
C TYR A 82 6.56 -2.84 16.98
N LYS A 83 7.05 -1.59 17.07
CA LYS A 83 7.34 -0.95 18.36
C LYS A 83 6.07 -0.75 19.22
N ILE A 84 4.89 -0.61 18.59
CA ILE A 84 3.61 -0.52 19.30
C ILE A 84 3.20 -1.92 19.75
N TYR A 85 3.13 -2.85 18.80
CA TYR A 85 2.81 -4.26 19.03
C TYR A 85 3.33 -5.10 17.86
N PRO A 86 4.21 -6.10 18.09
CA PRO A 86 4.83 -6.88 17.03
C PRO A 86 3.86 -7.93 16.48
N ASP A 87 3.16 -7.58 15.41
CA ASP A 87 2.11 -8.42 14.85
C ASP A 87 1.99 -8.25 13.33
N VAL A 88 1.91 -9.39 12.63
CA VAL A 88 1.83 -9.50 11.16
C VAL A 88 0.64 -8.77 10.54
N HIS A 89 -0.44 -8.57 11.29
CA HIS A 89 -1.63 -7.87 10.82
C HIS A 89 -1.34 -6.40 10.49
N TRP A 90 -0.27 -5.80 11.03
CA TRP A 90 0.18 -4.48 10.58
C TRP A 90 0.55 -4.47 9.10
N LEU A 91 1.27 -5.49 8.64
CA LEU A 91 1.69 -5.60 7.23
C LEU A 91 0.46 -5.82 6.34
N LEU A 92 -0.45 -6.71 6.74
CA LEU A 92 -1.70 -6.95 6.01
C LEU A 92 -2.56 -5.70 5.93
N ALA A 93 -2.65 -4.92 7.02
CA ALA A 93 -3.39 -3.66 7.06
C ALA A 93 -2.75 -2.60 6.14
N VAL A 94 -1.43 -2.46 6.15
CA VAL A 94 -0.71 -1.55 5.27
C VAL A 94 -0.94 -1.89 3.80
N GLN A 95 -0.86 -3.17 3.43
CA GLN A 95 -1.14 -3.63 2.06
C GLN A 95 -2.58 -3.32 1.64
N ALA A 96 -3.55 -3.61 2.50
CA ALA A 96 -4.97 -3.33 2.24
C ALA A 96 -5.25 -1.82 2.10
N ILE A 97 -4.65 -0.99 2.95
CA ILE A 97 -4.79 0.48 2.89
C ILE A 97 -4.11 1.03 1.63
N ALA A 98 -2.90 0.57 1.32
CA ALA A 98 -2.16 0.99 0.12
C ALA A 98 -2.98 0.71 -1.15
N LEU A 99 -3.47 -0.52 -1.29
CA LEU A 99 -4.30 -0.91 -2.44
C LEU A 99 -5.58 -0.09 -2.53
N ALA A 100 -6.31 0.08 -1.43
CA ALA A 100 -7.54 0.87 -1.42
C ALA A 100 -7.29 2.35 -1.73
N SER A 101 -6.15 2.91 -1.29
CA SER A 101 -5.79 4.32 -1.53
C SER A 101 -5.59 4.65 -3.01
N GLY A 102 -5.27 3.68 -3.86
CA GLY A 102 -5.22 3.88 -5.30
C GLY A 102 -6.57 4.33 -5.90
N ALA A 103 -7.69 4.00 -5.27
CA ALA A 103 -9.02 4.50 -5.66
C ALA A 103 -9.14 6.02 -5.46
N LEU A 104 -8.55 6.56 -4.39
CA LEU A 104 -8.49 8.00 -4.15
C LEU A 104 -7.70 8.69 -5.25
N LEU A 105 -6.51 8.15 -5.55
CA LEU A 105 -5.57 8.80 -6.46
C LEU A 105 -6.06 8.75 -7.91
N THR A 106 -6.67 7.64 -8.32
CA THR A 106 -7.34 7.54 -9.63
C THR A 106 -8.54 8.49 -9.73
N TRP A 107 -9.34 8.63 -8.67
CA TRP A 107 -10.42 9.63 -8.60
C TRP A 107 -9.87 11.07 -8.72
N MET A 108 -8.80 11.39 -8.00
CA MET A 108 -8.15 12.71 -8.05
C MET A 108 -7.57 13.01 -9.45
N LEU A 109 -6.96 12.01 -10.10
CA LEU A 109 -6.45 12.13 -11.47
C LEU A 109 -7.60 12.37 -12.47
N ALA A 110 -8.71 11.64 -12.33
CA ALA A 110 -9.91 11.86 -13.13
C ALA A 110 -10.49 13.27 -12.95
N ARG A 111 -10.48 13.78 -11.71
CA ARG A 111 -10.90 15.15 -11.39
C ARG A 111 -9.94 16.19 -11.98
N GLN A 112 -8.62 15.97 -11.90
CA GLN A 112 -7.61 16.83 -12.53
C GLN A 112 -7.76 16.88 -14.05
N ALA A 113 -8.17 15.76 -14.67
CA ALA A 113 -8.51 15.66 -16.08
C ALA A 113 -9.88 16.27 -16.45
N ARG A 114 -10.60 16.89 -15.49
CA ARG A 114 -11.91 17.55 -15.68
C ARG A 114 -13.01 16.62 -16.23
N LEU A 115 -12.94 15.32 -15.91
CA LEU A 115 -14.01 14.38 -16.26
C LEU A 115 -15.30 14.68 -15.50
N LYS A 116 -16.44 14.18 -15.99
CA LYS A 116 -17.73 14.31 -15.29
C LYS A 116 -17.67 13.58 -13.95
N THR A 117 -18.39 14.07 -12.94
CA THR A 117 -18.45 13.46 -11.60
C THR A 117 -18.71 11.95 -11.61
N GLN A 118 -19.64 11.48 -12.44
CA GLN A 118 -19.94 10.05 -12.57
C GLN A 118 -18.75 9.26 -13.11
N GLN A 119 -17.99 9.82 -14.06
CA GLN A 119 -16.78 9.18 -14.61
C GLN A 119 -15.65 9.14 -13.57
N GLN A 120 -15.50 10.19 -12.76
CA GLN A 120 -14.53 10.22 -11.67
C GLN A 120 -14.79 9.07 -10.68
N SER A 121 -16.04 8.90 -10.24
CA SER A 121 -16.42 7.80 -9.35
C SER A 121 -16.29 6.44 -10.04
N ALA A 122 -16.72 6.32 -11.31
CA ALA A 122 -16.61 5.08 -12.07
C ALA A 122 -15.15 4.61 -12.18
N ILE A 123 -14.19 5.50 -12.40
CA ILE A 123 -12.76 5.16 -12.44
C ILE A 123 -12.29 4.58 -11.11
N ALA A 124 -12.69 5.16 -9.97
CA ALA A 124 -12.35 4.64 -8.65
C ALA A 124 -12.93 3.23 -8.40
N TYR A 125 -14.18 3.01 -8.80
CA TYR A 125 -14.81 1.69 -8.72
C TYR A 125 -14.14 0.67 -9.63
N VAL A 126 -13.87 1.02 -10.88
CA VAL A 126 -13.18 0.13 -11.84
C VAL A 126 -11.81 -0.26 -11.32
N TYR A 127 -11.07 0.68 -10.72
CA TYR A 127 -9.79 0.37 -10.08
C TYR A 127 -9.97 -0.65 -8.95
N LEU A 128 -10.90 -0.45 -8.01
CA LEU A 128 -11.10 -1.38 -6.88
C LEU A 128 -11.64 -2.74 -7.30
N LEU A 129 -12.48 -2.77 -8.34
CA LEU A 129 -13.07 -4.00 -8.88
C LEU A 129 -12.14 -4.71 -9.85
N TYR A 130 -10.98 -4.13 -10.17
CA TYR A 130 -9.99 -4.81 -11.01
C TYR A 130 -9.45 -6.03 -10.26
N PRO A 131 -9.60 -7.26 -10.79
CA PRO A 131 -9.28 -8.49 -10.05
C PRO A 131 -7.86 -8.55 -9.51
N LEU A 132 -6.91 -7.90 -10.18
CA LEU A 132 -5.53 -7.84 -9.72
C LEU A 132 -5.38 -7.15 -8.36
N ILE A 133 -6.18 -6.14 -8.05
CA ILE A 133 -6.14 -5.46 -6.75
C ILE A 133 -6.50 -6.44 -5.63
N PHE A 134 -7.55 -7.25 -5.85
CA PHE A 134 -7.95 -8.27 -4.88
C PHE A 134 -6.92 -9.41 -4.79
N ASN A 135 -6.38 -9.86 -5.92
CA ASN A 135 -5.39 -10.94 -5.95
C ASN A 135 -4.07 -10.52 -5.27
N LEU A 136 -3.59 -9.30 -5.51
CA LEU A 136 -2.42 -8.75 -4.82
C LEU A 136 -2.65 -8.66 -3.31
N ASN A 137 -3.86 -8.27 -2.88
CA ASN A 137 -4.19 -8.21 -1.46
C ASN A 137 -4.22 -9.60 -0.81
N LEU A 138 -4.81 -10.59 -1.49
CA LEU A 138 -4.90 -11.95 -0.98
C LEU A 138 -3.55 -12.66 -0.97
N PHE A 139 -2.61 -12.27 -1.84
CA PHE A 139 -1.25 -12.76 -1.75
C PHE A 139 -0.57 -12.29 -0.47
N ASP A 140 0.58 -12.87 -0.14
CA ASP A 140 1.36 -12.45 1.01
C ASP A 140 1.80 -10.98 0.89
N PHE A 141 2.22 -10.38 2.01
CA PHE A 141 2.63 -8.98 2.02
C PHE A 141 3.78 -8.74 1.04
N HIS A 142 3.68 -7.72 0.20
CA HIS A 142 4.74 -7.30 -0.71
C HIS A 142 4.97 -5.79 -0.60
N PRO A 143 6.18 -5.32 -0.28
CA PRO A 143 6.46 -3.89 -0.18
C PRO A 143 6.18 -3.13 -1.48
N GLU A 144 6.33 -3.78 -2.64
CA GLU A 144 6.03 -3.23 -3.98
C GLU A 144 4.59 -2.76 -4.13
N VAL A 145 3.66 -3.32 -3.36
CA VAL A 145 2.25 -2.91 -3.37
C VAL A 145 2.08 -1.47 -2.89
N ILE A 146 2.96 -0.99 -1.99
CA ILE A 146 2.98 0.41 -1.52
C ILE A 146 3.45 1.35 -2.64
N ALA A 147 4.27 0.87 -3.58
CA ALA A 147 4.74 1.67 -4.71
C ALA A 147 3.61 2.04 -5.67
N LEU A 148 2.56 1.22 -5.76
CA LEU A 148 1.44 1.46 -6.68
C LEU A 148 0.70 2.78 -6.41
N PRO A 149 0.15 3.05 -5.21
CA PRO A 149 -0.42 4.36 -4.91
C PRO A 149 0.65 5.46 -4.92
N ALA A 150 1.90 5.18 -4.52
CA ALA A 150 2.96 6.19 -4.60
C ALA A 150 3.21 6.66 -6.05
N LEU A 151 3.22 5.77 -7.04
CA LEU A 151 3.33 6.13 -8.46
C LEU A 151 2.15 6.99 -8.94
N LEU A 152 0.92 6.65 -8.56
CA LEU A 152 -0.25 7.46 -8.88
C LEU A 152 -0.16 8.86 -8.27
N LEU A 153 0.34 8.96 -7.03
CA LEU A 153 0.60 10.23 -6.36
C LEU A 153 1.69 11.02 -7.09
N ALA A 154 2.76 10.38 -7.53
CA ALA A 154 3.82 11.01 -8.30
C ALA A 154 3.26 11.65 -9.60
N ILE A 155 2.46 10.90 -10.36
CA ILE A 155 1.81 11.41 -11.58
C ILE A 155 0.91 12.60 -11.26
N LEU A 156 0.08 12.48 -10.22
CA LEU A 156 -0.84 13.54 -9.80
C LEU A 156 -0.08 14.82 -9.40
N ALA A 157 1.00 14.67 -8.62
CA ALA A 157 1.83 15.76 -8.13
C ALA A 157 2.61 16.43 -9.27
N ALA A 158 3.19 15.65 -10.19
CA ALA A 158 3.90 16.16 -11.37
C ALA A 158 2.96 17.02 -12.24
N ARG A 159 1.76 16.51 -12.53
CA ARG A 159 0.73 17.25 -13.31
C ARG A 159 0.21 18.50 -12.58
N ALA A 160 0.31 18.54 -11.25
CA ALA A 160 -0.08 19.69 -10.44
C ALA A 160 1.07 20.68 -10.18
N GLY A 161 2.27 20.44 -10.70
CA GLY A 161 3.46 21.27 -10.42
C GLY A 161 3.97 21.19 -8.97
N LYS A 162 3.55 20.16 -8.20
CA LYS A 162 3.91 20.01 -6.78
C LYS A 162 5.17 19.16 -6.60
N ILE A 163 6.34 19.76 -6.84
CA ILE A 163 7.64 19.06 -6.87
C ILE A 163 7.93 18.32 -5.56
N ALA A 164 7.67 18.91 -4.39
CA ALA A 164 7.93 18.24 -3.11
C ALA A 164 7.16 16.91 -2.96
N TRP A 165 5.88 16.90 -3.33
CA TRP A 165 5.05 15.68 -3.29
C TRP A 165 5.48 14.65 -4.34
N PHE A 166 5.94 15.11 -5.50
CA PHE A 166 6.51 14.23 -6.52
C PHE A 166 7.78 13.54 -5.99
N CYS A 167 8.73 14.29 -5.45
CA CYS A 167 9.97 13.75 -4.89
C CYS A 167 9.70 12.78 -3.73
N LEU A 168 8.76 13.11 -2.83
CA LEU A 168 8.35 12.21 -1.75
C LEU A 168 7.79 10.89 -2.30
N ALA A 169 6.90 10.96 -3.28
CA ALA A 169 6.30 9.79 -3.89
C ALA A 169 7.35 8.90 -4.58
N ILE A 170 8.30 9.49 -5.30
CA ILE A 170 9.41 8.75 -5.92
C ILE A 170 10.32 8.12 -4.85
N ALA A 171 10.63 8.83 -3.77
CA ALA A 171 11.43 8.28 -2.67
C ALA A 171 10.74 7.05 -2.05
N ILE A 172 9.42 7.08 -1.86
CA ILE A 172 8.64 5.92 -1.39
C ILE A 172 8.74 4.75 -2.38
N VAL A 173 8.56 5.01 -3.68
CA VAL A 173 8.68 3.97 -4.72
C VAL A 173 10.05 3.30 -4.68
N LEU A 174 11.12 4.09 -4.61
CA LEU A 174 12.50 3.58 -4.55
C LEU A 174 12.76 2.79 -3.25
N ALA A 175 12.14 3.18 -2.14
CA ALA A 175 12.27 2.48 -0.87
C ALA A 175 11.52 1.13 -0.83
N CYS A 176 10.46 0.95 -1.63
CA CYS A 176 9.66 -0.27 -1.61
C CYS A 176 10.45 -1.46 -2.14
N LYS A 177 11.16 -1.28 -3.25
CA LYS A 177 12.11 -2.25 -3.80
C LYS A 177 12.84 -1.61 -4.95
N ALA A 178 14.16 -1.62 -4.95
CA ALA A 178 14.95 -1.17 -6.08
C ALA A 178 14.95 -2.26 -7.18
N VAL A 179 13.80 -2.48 -7.84
CA VAL A 179 13.69 -3.40 -9.00
C VAL A 179 14.31 -2.78 -10.27
N LEU A 180 14.67 -1.50 -10.23
CA LEU A 180 15.17 -0.72 -11.37
C LEU A 180 16.71 -0.59 -11.41
N ALA A 181 17.46 -1.48 -10.75
CA ALA A 181 18.92 -1.54 -10.82
C ALA A 181 19.38 -2.88 -11.40
#